data_AF-A0A9E7B211-F1
#
_entry.id   AF-A0A9E7B211-F1
#
_cell.length_a   1.000
_cell.length_b   1.000
_cell.length_c   1.000
_cell.angle_alpha   90.00
_cell.angle_beta   90.00
_cell.angle_gamma   90.00
#
_symmetry.space_group_name_H-M   'P 1'
#
loop_
_entity.id
_entity.type
_entity.pdbx_description
1 polymer ?
#
loop_
_entity_poly.entity_id
_entity_poly.type
_entity_poly.pdbx_seq_one_letter_code
_entity_poly.pdbx_strand_id
1 'polypeptide(L)'
;MNDPSKQSPQYDAMALRWALPSALMGGTLAMRAAGSRFLPRHPAENAAIYAERARRAVLRNYFRRTVQKLTGRVFAEPLIVGEETPDDLVALFRDIDTLGRGLNAFARDWFEDALVHGLSHVLVDFPAAIEGDSLAEERALGARPYAVHIRAEQLIAAQLAKGEGRDRLQQIRIRESICRYDGFEEVSEEQIRVLEPDHWRLYRQDKAGKWIE
;
A
#
# COMPACT_ATOMS: atom_id res chain seq x y z
N MET A 1 0.90 -3.50 26.62
CA MET A 1 -0.08 -3.76 25.54
C MET A 1 -0.04 -2.57 24.58
N ASN A 2 1.15 -2.26 24.02
CA ASN A 2 1.43 -1.03 23.25
C ASN A 2 2.20 -1.38 21.97
N ASP A 3 1.77 -2.40 21.24
CA ASP A 3 2.43 -2.79 19.99
C ASP A 3 1.73 -2.08 18.80
N PRO A 4 2.35 -1.06 18.19
CA PRO A 4 1.76 -0.33 17.07
C PRO A 4 1.58 -1.21 15.83
N SER A 5 2.29 -2.33 15.70
CA SER A 5 2.20 -3.25 14.55
C SER A 5 1.00 -4.21 14.61
N LYS A 6 0.29 -4.26 15.76
CA LYS A 6 -0.84 -5.18 15.96
C LYS A 6 -1.98 -4.90 14.98
N GLN A 7 -2.25 -5.84 14.08
CA GLN A 7 -3.33 -5.75 13.09
C GLN A 7 -4.73 -5.72 13.75
N SER A 8 -5.69 -5.05 13.09
CA SER A 8 -7.09 -5.08 13.52
C SER A 8 -7.79 -6.37 13.08
N PRO A 9 -8.86 -6.80 13.78
CA PRO A 9 -9.65 -7.96 13.34
C PRO A 9 -10.22 -7.83 11.93
N GLN A 10 -10.57 -6.61 11.51
CA GLN A 10 -11.06 -6.33 10.16
C GLN A 10 -9.96 -6.52 9.11
N TYR A 11 -8.74 -6.09 9.42
CA TYR A 11 -7.57 -6.37 8.59
C TYR A 11 -7.34 -7.88 8.49
N ASP A 12 -7.32 -8.59 9.61
CA ASP A 12 -7.06 -10.05 9.63
C ASP A 12 -8.09 -10.82 8.78
N ALA A 13 -9.37 -10.44 8.87
CA ALA A 13 -10.44 -11.01 8.07
C ALA A 13 -10.23 -10.80 6.57
N MET A 14 -9.72 -9.62 6.16
CA MET A 14 -9.42 -9.30 4.77
C MET A 14 -8.12 -9.96 4.29
N ALA A 15 -7.07 -9.98 5.11
CA ALA A 15 -5.78 -10.60 4.80
C ALA A 15 -5.91 -12.09 4.44
N LEU A 16 -6.84 -12.80 5.09
CA LEU A 16 -7.17 -14.19 4.72
C LEU A 16 -7.67 -14.31 3.27
N ARG A 17 -8.45 -13.32 2.80
CA ARG A 17 -9.01 -13.28 1.44
C ARG A 17 -8.00 -12.80 0.42
N TRP A 18 -7.09 -11.89 0.80
CA TRP A 18 -6.03 -11.36 -0.06
C TRP A 18 -4.95 -12.36 -0.38
N ALA A 19 -4.67 -13.31 0.53
CA ALA A 19 -3.53 -14.20 0.40
C ALA A 19 -3.44 -14.98 -0.94
N LEU A 20 -4.57 -15.43 -1.50
CA LEU A 20 -4.57 -16.10 -2.80
C LEU A 20 -4.35 -15.10 -3.96
N PRO A 21 -5.16 -14.02 -4.09
CA PRO A 21 -4.88 -12.93 -5.03
C PRO A 21 -3.44 -12.42 -4.98
N SER A 22 -2.88 -12.13 -3.81
CA SER A 22 -1.50 -11.65 -3.65
C SER A 22 -0.48 -12.68 -4.15
N ALA A 23 -0.65 -13.98 -3.84
CA ALA A 23 0.23 -15.03 -4.33
C ALA A 23 0.13 -15.22 -5.86
N LEU A 24 -1.08 -15.14 -6.42
CA LEU A 24 -1.31 -15.17 -7.87
C LEU A 24 -0.68 -13.95 -8.54
N MET A 25 -0.83 -12.76 -7.95
CA MET A 25 -0.18 -11.54 -8.40
C MET A 25 1.33 -11.59 -8.28
N GLY A 26 1.91 -12.33 -7.32
CA GLY A 26 3.36 -12.58 -7.20
C GLY A 26 3.90 -13.64 -8.17
N GLY A 27 3.03 -14.41 -8.82
CA GLY A 27 3.41 -15.36 -9.88
C GLY A 27 3.97 -16.68 -9.34
N THR A 28 4.71 -17.41 -10.19
CA THR A 28 5.22 -18.75 -9.86
C THR A 28 6.08 -18.76 -8.59
N LEU A 29 6.92 -17.75 -8.37
CA LEU A 29 7.77 -17.69 -7.18
C LEU A 29 6.96 -17.54 -5.90
N ALA A 30 5.99 -16.61 -5.87
CA ALA A 30 5.12 -16.43 -4.71
C ALA A 30 4.22 -17.66 -4.45
N MET A 31 3.69 -18.28 -5.50
CA MET A 31 2.92 -19.52 -5.38
C MET A 31 3.74 -20.67 -4.78
N ARG A 32 5.04 -20.78 -5.15
CA ARG A 32 5.94 -21.78 -4.57
C ARG A 32 6.31 -21.44 -3.13
N ALA A 33 6.52 -20.17 -2.81
CA ALA A 33 6.79 -19.70 -1.45
C ALA A 33 5.61 -19.98 -0.51
N ALA A 34 4.37 -19.94 -1.02
CA ALA A 34 3.18 -20.34 -0.27
C ALA A 34 3.10 -21.85 0.04
N GLY A 35 4.00 -22.66 -0.53
CA GLY A 35 4.16 -24.08 -0.22
C GLY A 35 2.87 -24.88 -0.33
N SER A 36 2.53 -25.61 0.73
CA SER A 36 1.38 -26.51 0.76
C SER A 36 0.03 -25.80 0.83
N ARG A 37 0.00 -24.48 1.01
CA ARG A 37 -1.24 -23.71 1.12
C ARG A 37 -2.08 -23.78 -0.16
N PHE A 38 -1.43 -23.63 -1.32
CA PHE A 38 -2.10 -23.65 -2.63
C PHE A 38 -1.68 -24.84 -3.50
N LEU A 39 -0.66 -25.58 -3.08
CA LEU A 39 -0.25 -26.84 -3.69
C LEU A 39 -0.17 -27.91 -2.58
N PRO A 40 -1.31 -28.45 -2.11
CA PRO A 40 -1.30 -29.41 -1.01
C PRO A 40 -0.53 -30.68 -1.39
N ARG A 41 0.06 -31.31 -0.39
CA ARG A 41 0.70 -32.61 -0.52
C ARG A 41 -0.38 -33.69 -0.68
N HIS A 42 -0.19 -34.64 -1.59
CA HIS A 42 -1.10 -35.77 -1.68
C HIS A 42 -0.95 -36.69 -0.45
N PRO A 43 -2.00 -37.44 -0.03
CA PRO A 43 -1.95 -38.23 1.20
C PRO A 43 -0.77 -39.21 1.30
N ALA A 44 -0.41 -39.86 0.18
CA ALA A 44 0.68 -40.84 0.11
C ALA A 44 1.99 -40.28 -0.49
N GLU A 45 2.10 -38.96 -0.66
CA GLU A 45 3.28 -38.34 -1.26
C GLU A 45 4.37 -38.07 -0.22
N ASN A 46 5.57 -38.60 -0.46
CA ASN A 46 6.75 -38.33 0.36
C ASN A 46 7.19 -36.86 0.21
N ALA A 47 7.72 -36.26 1.27
CA ALA A 47 8.30 -34.92 1.29
C ALA A 47 9.29 -34.62 0.15
N ALA A 48 10.18 -35.58 -0.21
CA ALA A 48 11.14 -35.38 -1.30
C ALA A 48 10.44 -35.26 -2.67
N ILE A 49 9.43 -36.11 -2.91
CA ILE A 49 8.62 -36.07 -4.14
C ILE A 49 7.80 -34.78 -4.19
N TYR A 50 7.22 -34.38 -3.06
CA TYR A 50 6.51 -33.11 -2.93
C TYR A 50 7.40 -31.93 -3.28
N ALA A 51 8.60 -31.85 -2.72
CA ALA A 51 9.54 -30.76 -3.01
C ALA A 51 9.91 -30.72 -4.49
N GLU A 52 10.15 -31.87 -5.11
CA GLU A 52 10.44 -31.98 -6.54
C GLU A 52 9.25 -31.51 -7.41
N ARG A 53 8.02 -31.89 -7.05
CA ARG A 53 6.78 -31.45 -7.72
C ARG A 53 6.56 -29.96 -7.54
N ALA A 54 6.65 -29.44 -6.32
CA ALA A 54 6.50 -28.02 -6.00
C ALA A 54 7.50 -27.15 -6.77
N ARG A 55 8.76 -27.59 -6.87
CA ARG A 55 9.80 -26.90 -7.63
C ARG A 55 9.53 -26.89 -9.14
N ARG A 56 8.87 -27.91 -9.69
CA ARG A 56 8.55 -27.99 -11.12
C ARG A 56 7.21 -27.34 -11.48
N ALA A 57 6.30 -27.18 -10.51
CA ALA A 57 5.01 -26.54 -10.73
C ALA A 57 5.20 -25.09 -11.21
N VAL A 58 4.54 -24.73 -12.31
CA VAL A 58 4.57 -23.37 -12.88
C VAL A 58 3.15 -22.83 -12.90
N LEU A 59 2.97 -21.59 -12.45
CA LEU A 59 1.68 -20.91 -12.52
C LEU A 59 1.43 -20.42 -13.96
N ARG A 60 0.40 -20.94 -14.61
CA ARG A 60 -0.18 -20.27 -15.79
C ARG A 60 -1.02 -19.10 -15.31
N ASN A 61 -0.41 -17.92 -15.24
CA ASN A 61 -0.96 -16.78 -14.50
C ASN A 61 -2.08 -16.03 -15.23
N TYR A 62 -3.22 -16.71 -15.42
CA TYR A 62 -4.43 -16.09 -15.98
C TYR A 62 -5.00 -15.00 -15.08
N PHE A 63 -4.79 -15.08 -13.77
CA PHE A 63 -5.27 -14.09 -12.81
C PHE A 63 -4.62 -12.73 -13.06
N ARG A 64 -3.28 -12.63 -12.98
CA ARG A 64 -2.55 -11.38 -13.25
C ARG A 64 -2.86 -10.84 -14.64
N ARG A 65 -2.93 -11.72 -15.65
CA ARG A 65 -3.28 -11.31 -17.02
C ARG A 65 -4.70 -10.73 -17.11
N THR A 66 -5.65 -11.30 -16.37
CA THR A 66 -7.03 -10.80 -16.32
C THR A 66 -7.10 -9.43 -15.64
N VAL A 67 -6.43 -9.29 -14.49
CA VAL A 67 -6.31 -8.01 -13.77
C VAL A 67 -5.75 -6.92 -14.70
N GLN A 68 -4.59 -7.16 -15.32
CA GLN A 68 -3.97 -6.21 -16.24
C GLN A 68 -4.87 -5.86 -17.43
N LYS A 69 -5.60 -6.84 -17.97
CA LYS A 69 -6.54 -6.62 -19.08
C LYS A 69 -7.74 -5.76 -18.65
N LEU A 70 -8.28 -5.99 -17.46
CA LEU A 70 -9.40 -5.21 -16.93
C LEU A 70 -8.95 -3.78 -16.61
N THR A 71 -7.83 -3.61 -15.91
CA THR A 71 -7.21 -2.30 -15.66
C THR A 71 -6.95 -1.56 -16.97
N GLY A 72 -6.31 -2.20 -17.95
CA GLY A 72 -6.03 -1.57 -19.25
C GLY A 72 -7.28 -1.20 -20.05
N ARG A 73 -8.42 -1.87 -19.83
CA ARG A 73 -9.70 -1.49 -20.44
C ARG A 73 -10.33 -0.27 -19.78
N VAL A 74 -10.26 -0.18 -18.44
CA VAL A 74 -10.79 0.96 -17.69
C VAL A 74 -10.01 2.23 -18.01
N PHE A 75 -8.69 2.13 -18.13
CA PHE A 75 -7.80 3.25 -18.46
C PHE A 75 -7.36 3.23 -19.92
N ALA A 76 -8.21 2.75 -20.82
CA ALA A 76 -7.92 2.72 -22.26
C ALA A 76 -7.83 4.14 -22.84
N GLU A 77 -8.65 5.04 -22.32
CA GLU A 77 -8.61 6.47 -22.61
C GLU A 77 -8.08 7.24 -21.40
N PRO A 78 -7.44 8.42 -21.61
CA PRO A 78 -7.00 9.24 -20.51
C PRO A 78 -8.15 9.74 -19.62
N LEU A 79 -7.86 10.07 -18.36
CA LEU A 79 -8.87 10.67 -17.50
C LEU A 79 -9.17 12.08 -18.02
N ILE A 80 -10.45 12.38 -18.17
CA ILE A 80 -10.91 13.69 -18.59
C ILE A 80 -11.16 14.52 -17.34
N VAL A 81 -10.43 15.62 -17.19
CA VAL A 81 -10.60 16.57 -16.10
C VAL A 81 -11.72 17.53 -16.50
N GLY A 82 -12.69 17.75 -15.60
CA GLY A 82 -13.83 18.63 -15.87
C GLY A 82 -13.38 20.08 -16.05
N GLU A 83 -14.07 20.82 -16.93
CA GLU A 83 -13.75 22.21 -17.26
C GLU A 83 -13.81 23.16 -16.05
N GLU A 84 -14.62 22.82 -15.04
CA GLU A 84 -14.76 23.59 -13.80
C GLU A 84 -13.68 23.29 -12.75
N THR A 85 -12.71 22.43 -13.08
CA THR A 85 -11.62 22.09 -12.14
C THR A 85 -10.66 23.27 -12.01
N PRO A 86 -10.38 23.78 -10.79
CA PRO A 86 -9.43 24.86 -10.58
C PRO A 86 -8.06 24.57 -11.19
N ASP A 87 -7.46 25.56 -11.87
CA ASP A 87 -6.16 25.43 -12.55
C ASP A 87 -5.05 24.91 -11.63
N ASP A 88 -5.05 25.34 -10.37
CA ASP A 88 -4.09 24.88 -9.36
C ASP A 88 -4.17 23.37 -9.16
N LEU A 89 -5.36 22.77 -9.16
CA LEU A 89 -5.53 21.32 -9.07
C LEU A 89 -5.12 20.61 -10.37
N VAL A 90 -5.43 21.20 -11.53
CA VAL A 90 -5.02 20.67 -12.84
C VAL A 90 -3.50 20.59 -12.92
N ALA A 91 -2.79 21.58 -12.36
CA ALA A 91 -1.33 21.56 -12.27
C ALA A 91 -0.83 20.38 -11.43
N LEU A 92 -1.48 20.07 -10.29
CA LEU A 92 -1.13 18.91 -9.46
C LEU A 92 -1.29 17.59 -10.22
N PHE A 93 -2.27 17.46 -11.11
CA PHE A 93 -2.52 16.21 -11.84
C PHE A 93 -1.42 15.81 -12.82
N ARG A 94 -0.51 16.73 -13.17
CA ARG A 94 0.65 16.39 -14.01
C ARG A 94 1.73 15.63 -13.23
N ASP A 95 1.78 15.83 -11.93
CA ASP A 95 2.70 15.19 -11.00
C ASP A 95 2.00 15.08 -9.65
N ILE A 96 1.15 14.06 -9.47
CA ILE A 96 0.25 14.00 -8.31
C ILE A 96 0.95 13.51 -7.04
N ASP A 97 2.05 12.77 -7.20
CA ASP A 97 2.76 12.10 -6.11
C ASP A 97 4.16 12.67 -5.85
N THR A 98 4.55 13.76 -6.53
CA THR A 98 5.88 14.41 -6.46
C THR A 98 7.04 13.55 -6.98
N LEU A 99 6.73 12.43 -7.65
CA LEU A 99 7.71 11.52 -8.27
C LEU A 99 7.72 11.66 -9.80
N GLY A 100 7.07 12.69 -10.34
CA GLY A 100 6.94 12.94 -11.78
C GLY A 100 5.85 12.09 -12.44
N ARG A 101 4.93 11.50 -11.67
CA ARG A 101 3.84 10.67 -12.19
C ARG A 101 2.53 11.45 -12.19
N GLY A 102 1.91 11.56 -13.37
CA GLY A 102 0.59 12.17 -13.50
C GLY A 102 -0.55 11.31 -12.92
N LEU A 103 -1.70 11.95 -12.69
CA LEU A 103 -2.93 11.38 -12.13
C LEU A 103 -3.34 10.08 -12.81
N ASN A 104 -3.23 10.00 -14.14
CA ASN A 104 -3.56 8.80 -14.90
C ASN A 104 -2.76 7.57 -14.49
N ALA A 105 -1.44 7.71 -14.36
CA ALA A 105 -0.56 6.60 -13.99
C ALA A 105 -0.81 6.19 -12.53
N PHE A 106 -0.96 7.18 -11.65
CA PHE A 106 -1.32 6.96 -10.26
C PHE A 106 -2.65 6.23 -10.09
N ALA A 107 -3.71 6.72 -10.74
CA ALA A 107 -5.05 6.15 -10.65
C ALA A 107 -5.11 4.72 -11.21
N ARG A 108 -4.31 4.42 -12.24
CA ARG A 108 -4.19 3.06 -12.79
C ARG A 108 -3.63 2.07 -11.76
N ASP A 109 -2.54 2.43 -11.08
CA ASP A 109 -1.92 1.58 -10.05
C ASP A 109 -2.83 1.44 -8.83
N TRP A 110 -3.45 2.54 -8.42
CA TRP A 110 -4.42 2.57 -7.32
C TRP A 110 -5.62 1.66 -7.60
N PHE A 111 -6.16 1.71 -8.83
CA PHE A 111 -7.25 0.86 -9.27
C PHE A 111 -6.85 -0.61 -9.40
N GLU A 112 -5.66 -0.92 -9.94
CA GLU A 112 -5.17 -2.29 -10.02
C GLU A 112 -5.09 -2.93 -8.63
N ASP A 113 -4.56 -2.19 -7.64
CA ASP A 113 -4.52 -2.64 -6.25
C ASP A 113 -5.92 -2.88 -5.68
N ALA A 114 -6.85 -1.95 -5.94
CA ALA A 114 -8.25 -2.09 -5.52
C ALA A 114 -8.95 -3.29 -6.19
N LEU A 115 -8.64 -3.59 -7.45
CA LEU A 115 -9.20 -4.71 -8.18
C LEU A 115 -8.72 -6.06 -7.61
N VAL A 116 -7.48 -6.11 -7.13
CA VAL A 116 -6.89 -7.33 -6.53
C VAL A 116 -7.37 -7.53 -5.08
N HIS A 117 -7.42 -6.45 -4.30
CA HIS A 117 -7.66 -6.51 -2.85
C HIS A 117 -9.09 -6.12 -2.45
N GLY A 118 -9.92 -5.67 -3.39
CA GLY A 118 -11.29 -5.20 -3.14
C GLY A 118 -11.38 -3.79 -2.54
N LEU A 119 -10.23 -3.19 -2.19
CA LEU A 119 -10.08 -1.82 -1.69
C LEU A 119 -8.64 -1.38 -1.89
N SER A 120 -8.38 -0.08 -1.85
CA SER A 120 -7.05 0.53 -1.89
C SER A 120 -7.14 1.95 -1.36
N HIS A 121 -6.06 2.52 -0.85
CA HIS A 121 -6.09 3.78 -0.11
C HIS A 121 -5.18 4.83 -0.74
N VAL A 122 -5.53 6.09 -0.54
CA VAL A 122 -4.69 7.24 -0.87
C VAL A 122 -4.60 8.10 0.38
N LEU A 123 -3.37 8.36 0.83
CA LEU A 123 -3.09 9.38 1.81
C LEU A 123 -2.74 10.66 1.05
N VAL A 124 -3.47 11.73 1.30
CA VAL A 124 -3.09 13.07 0.83
C VAL A 124 -2.24 13.69 1.92
N ASP A 125 -0.96 13.90 1.62
CA ASP A 125 0.02 14.44 2.56
C ASP A 125 0.49 15.82 2.10
N PHE A 126 1.13 16.56 3.00
CA PHE A 126 1.67 17.89 2.74
C PHE A 126 3.05 18.00 3.41
N PRO A 127 4.07 18.55 2.74
CA PRO A 127 5.40 18.70 3.34
C PRO A 127 5.31 19.56 4.60
N ALA A 128 6.05 19.21 5.65
CA ALA A 128 6.04 19.97 6.89
C ALA A 128 6.46 21.43 6.62
N ALA A 129 5.63 22.39 7.06
CA ALA A 129 5.98 23.79 7.03
C ALA A 129 7.18 24.05 7.96
N ILE A 130 8.13 24.85 7.51
CA ILE A 130 9.20 25.35 8.39
C ILE A 130 8.59 26.48 9.22
N GLU A 131 8.77 26.42 10.54
CA GLU A 131 8.22 27.42 11.45
C GLU A 131 8.76 28.82 11.09
N GLY A 132 7.86 29.72 10.69
CA GLY A 132 8.19 31.09 10.27
C GLY A 132 7.95 31.39 8.79
N ASP A 133 7.69 30.38 7.95
CA ASP A 133 7.38 30.62 6.54
C ASP A 133 6.00 31.26 6.37
N SER A 134 5.94 32.33 5.58
CA SER A 134 4.69 32.86 5.03
C SER A 134 4.15 31.94 3.95
N LEU A 135 2.84 32.02 3.68
CA LEU A 135 2.21 31.29 2.55
C LEU A 135 2.92 31.56 1.20
N ALA A 136 3.53 32.74 1.04
CA ALA A 136 4.30 33.08 -0.15
C ALA A 136 5.63 32.32 -0.24
N GLU A 137 6.30 32.11 0.89
CA GLU A 137 7.57 31.38 0.99
C GLU A 137 7.34 29.87 0.80
N GLU A 138 6.31 29.29 1.42
CA GLU A 138 5.93 27.89 1.18
C GLU A 138 5.67 27.61 -0.30
N ARG A 139 4.94 28.51 -0.97
CA ARG A 139 4.67 28.41 -2.41
C ARG A 139 5.93 28.58 -3.24
N ALA A 140 6.86 29.46 -2.83
CA ALA A 140 8.14 29.63 -3.50
C ALA A 140 9.04 28.38 -3.39
N LEU A 141 8.92 27.65 -2.29
CA LEU A 141 9.56 26.35 -2.06
C LEU A 141 8.83 25.19 -2.78
N GLY A 142 7.70 25.46 -3.45
CA GLY A 142 6.91 24.46 -4.14
C GLY A 142 6.13 23.54 -3.20
N ALA A 143 5.90 23.94 -1.95
CA ALA A 143 5.10 23.18 -1.00
C ALA A 143 3.67 23.03 -1.52
N ARG A 144 3.22 21.78 -1.66
CA ARG A 144 1.92 21.43 -2.22
C ARG A 144 1.46 20.08 -1.67
N PRO A 145 0.13 19.81 -1.64
CA PRO A 145 -0.36 18.49 -1.30
C PRO A 145 0.02 17.49 -2.38
N TYR A 146 0.24 16.24 -1.96
CA TYR A 146 0.59 15.14 -2.84
C TYR A 146 -0.08 13.84 -2.41
N ALA A 147 -0.32 12.96 -3.37
CA ALA A 147 -0.97 11.69 -3.14
C ALA A 147 0.07 10.58 -2.91
N VAL A 148 -0.10 9.86 -1.80
CA VAL A 148 0.66 8.66 -1.48
C VAL A 148 -0.27 7.46 -1.64
N HIS A 149 0.06 6.55 -2.56
CA HIS A 149 -0.69 5.30 -2.72
C HIS A 149 -0.36 4.37 -1.56
N ILE A 150 -1.35 4.15 -0.69
CA ILE A 150 -1.26 3.20 0.42
C ILE A 150 -1.99 1.93 -0.01
N ARG A 151 -1.23 0.84 -0.23
CA ARG A 151 -1.81 -0.44 -0.65
C ARG A 151 -2.73 -0.98 0.44
N ALA A 152 -3.72 -1.78 0.03
CA ALA A 152 -4.67 -2.41 0.95
C ALA A 152 -3.99 -3.12 2.13
N GLU A 153 -2.91 -3.86 1.86
CA GLU A 153 -2.15 -4.62 2.85
C GLU A 153 -1.32 -3.74 3.80
N GLN A 154 -1.08 -2.47 3.46
CA GLN A 154 -0.31 -1.55 4.31
C GLN A 154 -1.16 -0.95 5.43
N LEU A 155 -2.47 -0.77 5.23
CA LEU A 155 -3.35 -0.20 6.25
C LEU A 155 -3.77 -1.28 7.28
N ILE A 156 -2.90 -1.52 8.26
CA ILE A 156 -3.06 -2.63 9.22
C ILE A 156 -4.14 -2.41 10.28
N ALA A 157 -4.60 -1.17 10.48
CA ALA A 157 -5.74 -0.86 11.32
C ALA A 157 -6.36 0.49 10.95
N ALA A 158 -7.69 0.57 11.03
CA ALA A 158 -8.45 1.81 10.97
C ALA A 158 -9.51 1.79 12.09
N GLN A 159 -9.47 2.81 12.94
CA GLN A 159 -10.39 2.99 14.05
C GLN A 159 -11.34 4.14 13.74
N LEU A 160 -12.63 3.84 13.78
CA LEU A 160 -13.70 4.82 13.65
C LEU A 160 -14.26 5.12 15.04
N ALA A 161 -14.47 6.40 15.34
CA ALA A 161 -15.28 6.79 16.48
C ALA A 161 -16.68 7.18 16.01
N LYS A 162 -17.66 6.71 16.77
CA LYS A 162 -19.07 7.11 16.63
C LYS A 162 -19.22 8.51 17.20
N GLY A 163 -19.46 9.51 16.34
CA GLY A 163 -19.83 10.87 16.74
C GLY A 163 -21.32 11.14 16.56
N GLU A 164 -21.79 12.33 16.97
CA GLU A 164 -23.17 12.80 16.81
C GLU A 164 -23.56 13.13 15.35
N GLY A 165 -23.34 12.20 14.41
CA GLY A 165 -23.89 12.32 13.05
C GLY A 165 -23.13 11.58 11.96
N ARG A 166 -21.82 11.37 12.10
CA ARG A 166 -20.99 10.57 11.18
C ARG A 166 -19.82 9.91 11.90
N ASP A 167 -19.50 8.69 11.50
CA ASP A 167 -18.28 8.02 11.95
C ASP A 167 -17.06 8.76 11.41
N ARG A 168 -16.12 9.14 12.30
CA ARG A 168 -14.86 9.79 11.93
C ARG A 168 -13.70 8.86 12.19
N LEU A 169 -12.74 8.79 11.26
CA LEU A 169 -11.46 8.12 11.48
C LEU A 169 -10.72 8.82 12.63
N GLN A 170 -10.49 8.10 13.73
CA GLN A 170 -9.71 8.59 14.86
C GLN A 170 -8.26 8.15 14.81
N GLN A 171 -8.01 6.98 14.26
CA GLN A 171 -6.65 6.49 14.14
C GLN A 171 -6.55 5.54 12.96
N ILE A 172 -5.52 5.71 12.16
CA ILE A 172 -5.10 4.68 11.22
C ILE A 172 -3.64 4.29 11.49
N ARG A 173 -3.30 3.05 11.18
CA ARG A 173 -1.94 2.53 11.29
C ARG A 173 -1.53 1.96 9.95
N ILE A 174 -0.44 2.48 9.41
CA ILE A 174 0.12 2.12 8.13
C ILE A 174 1.47 1.43 8.38
N ARG A 175 1.62 0.20 7.88
CA ARG A 175 2.89 -0.50 7.84
C ARG A 175 3.64 -0.08 6.58
N GLU A 176 4.85 0.44 6.77
CA GLU A 176 5.71 0.94 5.72
C GLU A 176 7.04 0.18 5.75
N SER A 177 7.67 0.04 4.59
CA SER A 177 9.04 -0.48 4.47
C SER A 177 9.89 0.64 3.90
N ILE A 178 10.92 1.04 4.64
CA ILE A 178 11.87 2.05 4.21
C ILE A 178 13.22 1.40 3.91
N CYS A 179 13.97 1.98 2.98
CA CYS A 179 15.35 1.57 2.74
C CYS A 179 16.27 2.59 3.41
N ARG A 180 17.10 2.12 4.35
CA ARG A 180 18.18 2.90 4.95
C ARG A 180 19.50 2.51 4.32
N TYR A 181 20.27 3.51 3.92
CA TYR A 181 21.63 3.31 3.44
C TYR A 181 22.61 3.37 4.62
N ASP A 182 23.43 2.33 4.78
CA ASP A 182 24.55 2.29 5.72
C ASP A 182 25.84 2.07 4.93
N GLY A 183 26.52 3.17 4.59
CA GLY A 183 27.61 3.15 3.62
C GLY A 183 27.12 2.71 2.23
N PHE A 184 27.46 1.49 1.84
CA PHE A 184 27.02 0.85 0.59
C PHE A 184 25.96 -0.24 0.80
N GLU A 185 25.55 -0.50 2.05
CA GLU A 185 24.51 -1.48 2.36
C GLU A 185 23.13 -0.84 2.31
N GLU A 186 22.19 -1.57 1.70
CA GLU A 186 20.77 -1.26 1.73
C GLU A 186 20.08 -2.12 2.78
N VAL A 187 19.60 -1.49 3.85
CA VAL A 187 18.89 -2.16 4.94
C VAL A 187 17.41 -1.80 4.83
N SER A 188 16.59 -2.80 4.56
CA SER A 188 15.13 -2.66 4.60
C SER A 188 14.67 -2.69 6.05
N GLU A 189 14.04 -1.60 6.51
CA GLU A 189 13.49 -1.48 7.86
C GLU A 189 11.97 -1.32 7.79
N GLU A 190 11.25 -2.10 8.62
CA GLU A 190 9.82 -1.91 8.81
C GLU A 190 9.58 -0.76 9.79
N GLN A 191 8.63 0.12 9.46
CA GLN A 191 8.13 1.14 10.36
C GLN A 191 6.60 1.16 10.37
N ILE A 192 6.01 1.57 11.49
CA ILE A 192 4.58 1.80 11.59
C ILE A 192 4.32 3.28 11.73
N ARG A 193 3.59 3.85 10.77
CA ARG A 193 3.04 5.20 10.88
C ARG A 193 1.67 5.15 11.55
N VAL A 194 1.52 5.86 12.65
CA VAL A 194 0.24 6.06 13.33
C VAL A 194 -0.23 7.46 13.01
N LEU A 195 -1.38 7.59 12.37
CA LEU A 195 -2.00 8.88 12.01
C LEU A 195 -3.27 9.06 12.83
N GLU A 196 -3.34 10.19 13.51
CA GLU A 196 -4.49 10.69 14.27
C GLU A 196 -4.86 12.07 13.68
N PRO A 197 -6.07 12.62 13.92
CA PRO A 197 -6.54 13.82 13.23
C PRO A 197 -5.58 15.00 13.19
N ASP A 198 -4.81 15.22 14.25
CA ASP A 198 -3.99 16.42 14.43
C ASP A 198 -2.49 16.13 14.53
N HIS A 199 -2.09 14.86 14.56
CA HIS A 199 -0.67 14.49 14.67
C HIS A 199 -0.42 13.07 14.16
N TRP A 200 0.85 12.77 13.94
CA TRP A 200 1.30 11.45 13.54
C TRP A 200 2.58 11.09 14.29
N ARG A 201 2.82 9.78 14.38
CA ARG A 201 4.01 9.21 15.00
C ARG A 201 4.55 8.11 14.10
N LEU A 202 5.87 7.94 14.09
CA LEU A 202 6.50 6.75 13.51
C LEU A 202 6.91 5.85 14.64
N TYR A 203 6.90 4.54 14.38
CA TYR A 203 7.48 3.57 15.27
C TYR A 203 8.42 2.67 14.48
N ARG A 204 9.61 2.42 15.03
CA ARG A 204 10.61 1.48 14.48
C ARG A 204 11.03 0.49 15.56
N GLN A 205 11.53 -0.66 15.15
CA GLN A 205 12.05 -1.63 16.10
C GLN A 205 13.48 -1.27 16.51
N ASP A 206 13.76 -1.32 17.81
CA ASP A 206 15.13 -1.30 18.32
C ASP A 206 15.84 -2.65 18.09
N LYS A 207 17.11 -2.75 18.49
CA LYS A 207 17.90 -3.98 18.39
C LYS A 207 17.30 -5.16 19.19
N ALA A 208 16.42 -4.90 20.15
CA ALA A 208 15.73 -5.91 20.94
C ALA A 208 14.34 -6.28 20.35
N GLY A 209 13.97 -5.73 19.19
CA GLY A 209 12.69 -5.96 18.53
C GLY A 209 11.52 -5.18 19.16
N LYS A 210 11.80 -4.22 20.04
CA LYS A 210 10.77 -3.40 20.68
C LYS A 210 10.45 -2.19 19.81
N TRP A 211 9.17 -1.94 19.58
CA TRP A 211 8.71 -0.73 18.91
C TRP A 211 8.96 0.51 19.77
N ILE A 212 9.72 1.45 19.23
CA ILE A 212 10.04 2.76 19.80
C ILE A 212 9.61 3.84 18.81
N GLU A 213 9.14 4.98 19.33
CA GLU A 213 8.79 6.16 18.53
C GLU A 213 10.03 6.86 17.99
#